data_AF-A0A6C0TII5-F1
#
_entry.id   AF-A0A6C0TII5-F1
#
_cell.length_a   1.000
_cell.length_b   1.000
_cell.length_c   1.000
_cell.angle_alpha   90.00
_cell.angle_beta   90.00
_cell.angle_gamma   90.00
#
_symmetry.space_group_name_H-M   'P 1'
#
loop_
_entity.id
_entity.type
_entity.pdbx_description
1 polymer ?
#
loop_
_entity_poly.entity_id
_entity_poly.type
_entity_poly.pdbx_seq_one_letter_code
_entity_poly.pdbx_strand_id
1 'polypeptide(L)'
;GTPVDIVLNPLGVPSRMNIGQVLETHLGWAAKGLGNKIDDLLKKGFDVRQLRKSLKLIYNFATTQKFDLDILNDNEVITLAENLRKGVPISSPVFDGATEEEIKRLLEMADLPTSGQAVLYDGRTGKKFDRPVTVGYMYMLKLNHLVDDKMHARSTGSYSLVT
;
A
#
# COMPACT_ATOMS: atom_id res chain seq x y z
N GLY A 1 -0.86 -16.75 -9.40
CA GLY A 1 -1.46 -15.58 -8.71
C GLY A 1 -0.41 -14.94 -7.82
N THR A 2 -0.70 -13.77 -7.27
CA THR A 2 0.18 -13.07 -6.32
C THR A 2 -0.12 -13.53 -4.89
N PRO A 3 0.86 -14.06 -4.13
CA PRO A 3 0.64 -14.40 -2.72
C PRO A 3 0.50 -13.14 -1.86
N VAL A 4 -0.09 -13.30 -0.67
CA VAL A 4 -0.16 -12.24 0.35
C VAL A 4 1.00 -12.41 1.33
N ASP A 5 1.67 -11.32 1.69
CA ASP A 5 2.84 -11.36 2.56
C ASP A 5 2.49 -11.49 4.05
N ILE A 6 1.44 -10.80 4.50
CA ILE A 6 1.02 -10.75 5.91
C ILE A 6 -0.50 -10.89 6.00
N VAL A 7 -0.97 -11.75 6.91
CA VAL A 7 -2.40 -11.90 7.23
C VAL A 7 -2.68 -11.33 8.61
N LEU A 8 -3.60 -10.37 8.68
CA LEU A 8 -4.01 -9.71 9.92
C LEU A 8 -5.41 -10.16 10.35
N ASN A 9 -5.66 -10.21 11.66
CA ASN A 9 -6.97 -10.55 12.21
C ASN A 9 -7.91 -9.33 12.15
N PRO A 10 -9.06 -9.41 11.48
CA PRO A 10 -10.00 -8.29 11.35
C PRO A 10 -10.66 -7.88 12.68
N LEU A 11 -10.72 -8.76 13.68
CA LEU A 11 -11.38 -8.49 14.97
C LEU A 11 -10.69 -7.37 15.78
N GLY A 12 -9.41 -7.11 15.50
CA GLY A 12 -8.66 -6.04 16.15
C GLY A 12 -9.11 -4.63 15.75
N VAL A 13 -9.73 -4.48 14.57
CA VAL A 13 -10.09 -3.16 14.04
C VAL A 13 -11.32 -2.56 14.73
N PRO A 14 -12.48 -3.27 14.81
CA PRO A 14 -13.66 -2.73 15.47
C PRO A 14 -13.45 -2.51 16.97
N SER A 15 -12.71 -3.40 17.63
CA SER A 15 -12.49 -3.34 19.09
C SER A 15 -11.62 -2.16 19.52
N ARG A 16 -10.68 -1.72 18.66
CA ARG A 16 -9.78 -0.59 18.93
C ARG A 16 -10.18 0.71 18.24
N MET A 17 -11.24 0.68 17.43
CA MET A 17 -11.75 1.80 16.65
C MET A 17 -10.69 2.50 15.77
N ASN A 18 -9.68 1.75 15.29
CA ASN A 18 -8.57 2.27 14.50
C ASN A 18 -8.81 2.10 12.98
N ILE A 19 -9.93 2.64 12.49
CA ILE A 19 -10.40 2.48 11.10
C ILE A 19 -9.40 2.98 10.04
N GLY A 20 -8.51 3.91 10.43
CA GLY A 20 -7.46 4.45 9.56
C GLY A 20 -6.56 3.37 8.95
N GLN A 21 -6.37 2.22 9.63
CA GLN A 21 -5.62 1.08 9.09
C GLN A 21 -6.28 0.49 7.83
N VAL A 22 -7.62 0.47 7.78
CA VAL A 22 -8.38 -0.03 6.63
C VAL A 22 -8.30 0.97 5.48
N LEU A 23 -8.43 2.27 5.79
CA LEU A 23 -8.28 3.34 4.79
C LEU A 23 -6.87 3.36 4.19
N GLU A 24 -5.84 3.19 5.01
CA GLU A 24 -4.45 3.03 4.57
C GLU A 24 -4.31 1.83 3.64
N THR A 25 -4.89 0.68 4.01
CA THR A 25 -4.81 -0.54 3.20
C THR A 25 -5.41 -0.33 1.80
N HIS A 26 -6.58 0.31 1.72
CA HIS A 26 -7.23 0.63 0.44
C HIS A 26 -6.42 1.63 -0.38
N LEU A 27 -5.96 2.72 0.24
CA LEU A 27 -5.16 3.75 -0.43
C LEU A 27 -3.81 3.19 -0.91
N GLY A 28 -3.15 2.37 -0.09
CA GLY A 28 -1.92 1.67 -0.44
C GLY A 28 -2.11 0.70 -1.59
N TRP A 29 -3.27 0.04 -1.68
CA TRP A 29 -3.59 -0.82 -2.82
C TRP A 29 -3.75 -0.01 -4.11
N ALA A 30 -4.48 1.11 -4.05
CA ALA A 30 -4.62 2.02 -5.18
C ALA A 30 -3.25 2.57 -5.64
N ALA A 31 -2.43 3.05 -4.71
CA ALA A 31 -1.08 3.54 -4.96
C ALA A 31 -0.21 2.50 -5.70
N LYS A 32 -0.26 1.23 -5.24
CA LYS A 32 0.46 0.14 -5.91
C LYS A 32 -0.11 -0.16 -7.29
N GLY A 33 -1.42 -0.20 -7.44
CA GLY A 33 -2.08 -0.47 -8.72
C GLY A 33 -1.75 0.59 -9.78
N LEU A 34 -1.72 1.87 -9.40
CA LEU A 34 -1.26 2.96 -10.26
C LEU A 34 0.21 2.79 -10.67
N GLY A 35 1.08 2.39 -9.74
CA GLY A 35 2.48 2.09 -10.05
C GLY A 35 2.64 0.93 -11.03
N ASN A 36 1.83 -0.13 -10.89
CA ASN A 36 1.83 -1.24 -11.83
C ASN A 36 1.36 -0.82 -13.23
N LYS A 37 0.37 0.08 -13.33
CA LYS A 37 -0.03 0.65 -14.63
C LYS A 37 1.11 1.43 -15.28
N ILE A 38 1.86 2.22 -14.52
CA ILE A 38 3.03 2.94 -15.02
C ILE A 38 4.10 1.95 -15.49
N ASP A 39 4.37 0.90 -14.71
CA ASP A 39 5.32 -0.15 -15.07
C ASP A 39 4.94 -0.88 -16.37
N ASP A 40 3.66 -1.18 -16.55
CA ASP A 40 3.13 -1.78 -17.79
C ASP A 40 3.28 -0.84 -18.99
N LEU A 41 3.11 0.47 -18.80
CA LEU A 41 3.33 1.47 -19.85
C LEU A 41 4.82 1.55 -20.23
N LEU A 42 5.73 1.51 -19.25
CA LEU A 42 7.17 1.52 -19.50
C LEU A 42 7.63 0.26 -20.24
N LYS A 43 7.16 -0.92 -19.84
CA LYS A 43 7.52 -2.21 -20.47
C LYS A 43 7.06 -2.32 -21.92
N LYS A 44 5.92 -1.73 -22.26
CA LYS A 44 5.38 -1.73 -23.63
C LYS A 44 6.08 -0.70 -24.54
N GLY A 45 6.99 0.12 -24.01
CA GLY A 45 7.73 1.11 -24.78
C GLY A 45 6.85 2.23 -25.32
N PHE A 46 5.80 2.62 -24.59
CA PHE A 46 4.88 3.66 -25.05
C PHE A 46 5.55 5.02 -25.20
N ASP A 47 4.97 5.85 -26.08
CA ASP A 47 5.35 7.24 -26.28
C ASP A 47 5.30 8.03 -24.97
N VAL A 48 6.31 8.88 -24.75
CA VAL A 48 6.42 9.80 -23.60
C VAL A 48 5.16 10.65 -23.44
N ARG A 49 4.47 10.98 -24.54
CA ARG A 49 3.20 11.72 -24.53
C ARG A 49 2.09 10.98 -23.77
N GLN A 50 1.98 9.66 -23.94
CA GLN A 50 0.97 8.87 -23.24
C GLN A 50 1.32 8.71 -21.76
N LEU A 51 2.60 8.50 -21.46
CA LEU A 51 3.09 8.46 -20.08
C LEU A 51 2.79 9.77 -19.35
N ARG A 52 3.09 10.92 -19.98
CA ARG A 52 2.78 12.25 -19.44
C ARG A 52 1.27 12.44 -19.24
N LYS A 53 0.43 11.96 -20.16
CA LYS A 53 -1.04 12.02 -20.03
C LYS A 53 -1.54 11.21 -18.82
N SER A 54 -1.01 9.99 -18.64
CA SER A 54 -1.35 9.13 -17.50
C SER A 54 -0.89 9.74 -16.18
N LEU A 55 0.34 10.27 -16.11
CA LEU A 55 0.84 10.96 -14.92
C LEU A 55 0.03 12.22 -14.61
N LYS A 56 -0.36 13.01 -15.62
CA LYS A 56 -1.25 14.16 -15.44
C LYS A 56 -2.59 13.76 -14.83
N LEU A 57 -3.16 12.64 -15.26
CA LEU A 57 -4.41 12.13 -14.70
C LEU A 57 -4.25 11.75 -13.22
N ILE A 58 -3.15 11.07 -12.88
CA ILE A 58 -2.85 10.64 -11.51
C ILE A 58 -2.62 11.83 -10.58
N TYR A 59 -1.82 12.81 -10.99
CA TYR A 59 -1.45 13.95 -10.13
C TYR A 59 -2.53 15.04 -10.06
N ASN A 60 -3.27 15.31 -11.14
CA ASN A 60 -4.36 16.31 -11.12
C ASN A 60 -5.67 15.77 -10.53
N PHE A 61 -5.62 14.60 -9.90
CA PHE A 61 -6.77 14.00 -9.27
C PHE A 61 -7.23 14.77 -8.02
N ALA A 62 -6.29 15.27 -7.21
CA ALA A 62 -6.61 16.01 -6.01
C ALA A 62 -6.96 17.47 -6.35
N THR A 63 -8.10 17.95 -5.87
CA THR A 63 -8.58 19.32 -6.10
C THR A 63 -7.61 20.37 -5.55
N THR A 64 -6.88 20.03 -4.48
CA THR A 64 -6.08 20.95 -3.67
C THR A 64 -4.67 21.19 -4.21
N GLN A 65 -4.06 20.20 -4.89
CA GLN A 65 -2.68 20.29 -5.37
C GLN A 65 -2.60 20.02 -6.86
N LYS A 66 -2.27 21.06 -7.63
CA LYS A 66 -1.99 20.93 -9.07
C LYS A 66 -0.48 20.83 -9.25
N PHE A 67 -0.03 19.72 -9.83
CA PHE A 67 1.35 19.54 -10.21
C PHE A 67 1.49 19.78 -11.71
N ASP A 68 2.24 20.81 -12.09
CA ASP A 68 2.44 21.11 -13.50
C ASP A 68 3.57 20.25 -14.07
N LEU A 69 3.16 19.14 -14.71
CA LEU A 69 4.08 18.24 -15.40
C LEU A 69 4.70 18.89 -16.65
N ASP A 70 4.17 20.00 -17.17
CA ASP A 70 4.69 20.63 -18.40
C ASP A 70 6.04 21.32 -18.21
N ILE A 71 6.45 21.54 -16.96
CA ILE A 71 7.77 22.05 -16.60
C ILE A 71 8.86 21.00 -16.84
N LEU A 72 8.52 19.71 -16.77
CA LEU A 72 9.50 18.62 -16.87
C LEU A 72 9.87 18.29 -18.32
N ASN A 73 11.16 18.02 -18.52
CA ASN A 73 11.69 17.50 -19.77
C ASN A 73 11.30 16.03 -19.98
N ASP A 74 11.34 15.54 -21.22
CA ASP A 74 10.95 14.16 -21.53
C ASP A 74 11.82 13.11 -20.82
N ASN A 75 13.12 13.36 -20.67
CA ASN A 75 14.03 12.50 -19.89
C ASN A 75 13.68 12.48 -18.40
N GLU A 76 13.23 13.61 -17.85
CA GLU A 76 12.84 13.73 -16.44
C GLU A 76 11.51 13.00 -16.18
N VAL A 77 10.58 13.04 -17.14
CA VAL A 77 9.32 12.29 -17.07
C VAL A 77 9.56 10.79 -17.06
N ILE A 78 10.49 10.30 -17.89
CA ILE A 78 10.89 8.89 -17.89
C ILE A 78 11.50 8.51 -16.53
N THR A 79 12.43 9.31 -16.03
CA THR A 79 13.08 9.09 -14.72
C THR A 79 12.04 9.07 -13.58
N LEU A 80 11.07 9.99 -13.62
CA LEU A 80 9.98 10.03 -12.66
C LEU A 80 9.15 8.75 -12.74
N ALA A 81 8.75 8.32 -13.93
CA ALA A 81 7.98 7.09 -14.11
C ALA A 81 8.72 5.84 -13.63
N GLU A 82 10.03 5.76 -13.87
CA GLU A 82 10.87 4.66 -13.37
C GLU A 82 10.84 4.58 -11.84
N ASN A 83 10.86 5.72 -11.15
CA ASN A 83 10.74 5.76 -9.70
C ASN A 83 9.34 5.33 -9.21
N LEU A 84 8.30 5.69 -9.96
CA LEU A 84 6.90 5.39 -9.62
C LEU A 84 6.47 3.94 -9.92
N ARG A 85 7.28 3.14 -10.63
CA ARG A 85 6.97 1.75 -10.99
C ARG A 85 6.62 0.86 -9.78
N LYS A 86 7.21 1.16 -8.61
CA LYS A 86 7.01 0.37 -7.39
C LYS A 86 5.69 0.70 -6.70
N GLY A 87 5.05 1.81 -7.05
CA GLY A 87 3.88 2.37 -6.41
C GLY A 87 3.99 3.89 -6.41
N VAL A 88 2.86 4.58 -6.63
CA VAL A 88 2.82 6.04 -6.58
C VAL A 88 2.80 6.48 -5.11
N PRO A 89 3.78 7.24 -4.62
CA PRO A 89 3.75 7.76 -3.26
C PRO A 89 2.57 8.73 -3.10
N ILE A 90 1.76 8.53 -2.08
CA ILE A 90 0.61 9.40 -1.76
C ILE A 90 0.85 10.05 -0.40
N SER A 91 0.49 11.33 -0.30
CA SER A 91 0.47 12.07 0.95
C SER A 91 -0.97 12.29 1.39
N SER A 92 -1.26 11.98 2.65
CA SER A 92 -2.54 12.27 3.30
C SER A 92 -2.27 13.03 4.61
N PRO A 93 -2.39 14.37 4.62
CA PRO A 93 -2.26 15.18 5.82
C PRO A 93 -3.20 14.73 6.96
N VAL A 94 -2.80 15.00 8.21
CA VAL A 94 -3.50 14.50 9.42
C VAL A 94 -4.95 14.98 9.54
N PHE A 95 -5.26 16.17 9.01
CA PHE A 95 -6.61 16.78 9.11
C PHE A 95 -7.20 17.22 7.76
N ASP A 96 -6.48 16.99 6.67
CA ASP A 96 -6.90 17.31 5.30
C ASP A 96 -6.49 16.15 4.38
N GLY A 97 -6.86 14.95 4.82
CA GLY A 97 -6.45 13.69 4.21
C GLY A 97 -7.34 13.29 3.04
N ALA A 98 -6.97 12.18 2.39
CA ALA A 98 -7.75 11.62 1.29
C ALA A 98 -9.13 11.16 1.80
N THR A 99 -10.18 11.65 1.15
CA THR A 99 -11.57 11.25 1.43
C THR A 99 -11.88 9.86 0.89
N GLU A 100 -12.93 9.20 1.38
CA GLU A 100 -13.32 7.86 0.91
C GLU A 100 -13.68 7.85 -0.58
N GLU A 101 -14.35 8.89 -1.06
CA GLU A 101 -14.67 9.06 -2.48
C GLU A 101 -13.40 9.15 -3.32
N GLU A 102 -12.39 9.84 -2.80
CA GLU A 102 -11.12 9.97 -3.50
C GLU A 102 -10.39 8.63 -3.59
N ILE A 103 -10.36 7.86 -2.50
CA ILE A 103 -9.77 6.51 -2.47
C ILE A 103 -10.48 5.59 -3.48
N LYS A 104 -11.82 5.63 -3.54
CA LYS A 104 -12.59 4.81 -4.50
C LYS A 104 -12.26 5.16 -5.95
N ARG A 105 -12.18 6.44 -6.29
CA ARG A 105 -11.77 6.87 -7.64
C ARG A 105 -10.35 6.47 -7.97
N LEU A 106 -9.41 6.50 -7.01
CA LEU A 106 -8.04 6.01 -7.21
C LEU A 106 -8.02 4.49 -7.46
N LEU A 107 -8.84 3.72 -6.75
CA LEU A 107 -9.00 2.28 -7.01
C LEU A 107 -9.56 2.04 -8.42
N GLU A 108 -10.57 2.78 -8.86
CA GLU A 108 -11.10 2.69 -10.22
C GLU A 108 -10.04 3.03 -11.27
N MET A 109 -9.27 4.11 -11.06
CA MET A 109 -8.17 4.48 -11.95
C MET A 109 -7.07 3.42 -11.99
N ALA A 110 -6.95 2.59 -10.97
CA ALA A 110 -6.02 1.46 -10.92
C ALA A 110 -6.61 0.15 -11.48
N ASP A 111 -7.83 0.16 -12.01
CA ASP A 111 -8.61 -1.03 -12.42
C ASP A 111 -8.83 -2.04 -11.27
N LEU A 112 -8.97 -1.51 -10.04
CA LEU A 112 -9.21 -2.28 -8.82
C LEU A 112 -10.67 -2.14 -8.36
N PRO A 113 -11.20 -3.12 -7.61
CA PRO A 113 -12.56 -3.04 -7.09
C PRO A 113 -12.69 -1.90 -6.08
N THR A 114 -13.73 -1.08 -6.22
CA THR A 114 -14.04 0.07 -5.34
C THR A 114 -14.29 -0.33 -3.89
N SER A 115 -14.64 -1.59 -3.63
CA SER A 115 -14.81 -2.13 -2.28
C SER A 115 -13.49 -2.27 -1.51
N GLY A 116 -12.35 -2.24 -2.20
CA GLY A 116 -11.04 -2.56 -1.60
C GLY A 116 -10.91 -4.04 -1.22
N GLN A 117 -11.78 -4.91 -1.76
CA GLN A 117 -11.79 -6.34 -1.48
C GLN A 117 -11.52 -7.16 -2.74
N ALA A 118 -10.73 -8.22 -2.60
CA ALA A 118 -10.41 -9.16 -3.66
C ALA A 118 -10.94 -10.57 -3.35
N VAL A 119 -11.13 -11.36 -4.40
CA VAL A 119 -11.31 -12.80 -4.26
C VAL A 119 -9.96 -13.45 -4.01
N LEU A 120 -9.85 -14.18 -2.89
CA LEU A 120 -8.66 -14.94 -2.54
C LEU A 120 -8.90 -16.44 -2.70
N TYR A 121 -7.80 -17.20 -2.77
CA TYR A 121 -7.78 -18.66 -2.83
C TYR A 121 -6.86 -19.18 -1.73
N ASP A 122 -7.24 -20.29 -1.09
CA ASP A 122 -6.39 -20.98 -0.11
C ASP A 122 -5.19 -21.61 -0.83
N GLY A 123 -3.98 -21.20 -0.46
CA GLY A 123 -2.74 -21.67 -1.08
C GLY A 123 -2.44 -23.16 -0.87
N ARG A 124 -3.10 -23.83 0.10
CA ARG A 124 -2.95 -25.27 0.34
C ARG A 124 -3.92 -26.11 -0.47
N THR A 125 -5.18 -25.66 -0.58
CA THR A 125 -6.26 -26.44 -1.20
C THR A 125 -6.65 -25.97 -2.60
N GLY A 126 -6.27 -24.74 -2.97
CA GLY A 126 -6.67 -24.09 -4.22
C GLY A 126 -8.13 -23.62 -4.25
N LYS A 127 -8.90 -23.83 -3.18
CA LYS A 127 -10.31 -23.43 -3.12
C LYS A 127 -10.45 -21.93 -2.90
N LYS A 128 -11.44 -21.34 -3.56
CA LYS A 128 -11.83 -19.95 -3.37
C LYS A 128 -12.41 -19.74 -1.96
N PHE A 129 -12.11 -18.62 -1.31
CA PHE A 129 -12.79 -18.23 -0.08
C PHE A 129 -14.24 -17.78 -0.37
N ASP A 130 -15.17 -18.12 0.53
CA ASP A 130 -16.60 -17.87 0.34
C ASP A 130 -16.95 -16.38 0.25
N ARG A 131 -16.18 -15.52 0.93
CA ARG A 131 -16.39 -14.07 0.98
C ARG A 131 -15.15 -13.34 0.45
N PRO A 132 -15.32 -12.21 -0.24
CA PRO A 132 -14.18 -11.37 -0.62
C PRO A 132 -13.51 -10.80 0.64
N VAL A 133 -12.20 -10.61 0.54
CA VAL A 133 -11.35 -10.20 1.67
C VAL A 133 -10.68 -8.88 1.32
N THR A 134 -10.57 -7.96 2.28
CA THR A 134 -9.81 -6.73 2.10
C THR A 134 -8.33 -7.05 1.93
N VAL A 135 -7.73 -6.57 0.84
CA VAL A 135 -6.32 -6.74 0.52
C VAL A 135 -5.74 -5.38 0.16
N GLY A 136 -4.48 -5.15 0.49
CA GLY A 136 -3.80 -3.93 0.12
C GLY A 136 -2.43 -3.83 0.73
N TYR A 137 -1.90 -2.62 0.77
CA TYR A 137 -0.57 -2.34 1.29
C TYR A 137 -0.71 -1.49 2.55
N MET A 138 -0.14 -1.98 3.65
CA MET A 138 -0.07 -1.29 4.94
C MET A 138 1.40 -1.12 5.30
N TYR A 139 1.78 0.08 5.76
CA TYR A 139 3.15 0.34 6.16
C TYR A 139 3.42 -0.27 7.55
N MET A 140 4.29 -1.27 7.59
CA MET A 140 4.61 -2.03 8.80
C MET A 140 6.00 -1.68 9.32
N LEU A 141 6.11 -1.52 10.65
CA LEU A 141 7.37 -1.26 11.33
C LEU A 141 7.80 -2.47 12.16
N LYS A 142 9.09 -2.80 12.12
CA LYS A 142 9.72 -3.74 13.06
C LYS A 142 10.20 -2.95 14.27
N LEU A 143 9.58 -3.18 15.43
CA LEU A 143 9.98 -2.55 16.69
C LEU A 143 11.25 -3.21 17.24
N ASN A 144 12.01 -2.48 18.06
CA ASN A 144 13.26 -2.95 18.67
C ASN A 144 13.05 -4.06 19.74
N HIS A 145 11.81 -4.50 19.96
CA HIS A 145 11.48 -5.52 20.94
C HIS A 145 11.65 -6.93 20.36
N LEU A 146 12.90 -7.33 20.13
CA LEU A 146 13.24 -8.65 19.60
C LEU A 146 13.06 -9.74 20.65
N VAL A 147 12.72 -10.95 20.20
CA VAL A 147 12.53 -12.11 21.08
C VAL A 147 13.84 -12.55 21.73
N ASP A 148 14.95 -12.48 20.98
CA ASP A 148 16.27 -12.90 21.44
C ASP A 148 16.72 -12.12 22.68
N ASP A 149 16.43 -10.82 22.73
CA ASP A 149 16.74 -9.95 23.88
C ASP A 149 15.84 -10.21 25.11
N LYS A 150 14.75 -10.96 24.92
CA LYS A 150 13.75 -11.25 25.96
C LYS A 150 13.78 -12.70 26.44
N MET A 151 14.54 -13.57 25.75
CA MET A 151 14.73 -14.93 26.20
C MET A 151 15.64 -14.95 27.42
N HIS A 152 15.06 -15.21 28.58
CA HIS A 152 15.80 -15.45 29.81
C HIS A 152 15.37 -16.79 30.41
N ALA A 153 16.33 -17.71 30.54
CA ALA A 153 16.13 -19.01 31.16
C ALA A 153 17.28 -19.29 32.13
N ARG A 154 16.96 -19.85 33.31
CA ARG A 154 17.96 -20.19 34.34
C ARG A 154 17.61 -21.55 34.94
N SER A 155 18.58 -22.46 34.97
CA SER A 155 18.46 -23.77 35.66
C SER A 155 19.00 -23.71 37.10
N THR A 156 20.17 -23.11 37.29
CA THR A 156 20.77 -22.73 38.59
C THR A 156 21.54 -21.42 38.42
N GLY A 157 21.79 -20.67 39.49
CA GLY A 157 22.85 -19.67 39.42
C GLY A 157 23.11 -18.93 40.73
N SER A 158 23.89 -17.84 40.66
CA SER A 158 24.31 -17.02 41.79
C SER A 158 23.17 -16.68 42.76
N TYR A 159 23.45 -16.95 44.03
CA TYR A 159 22.65 -16.55 45.19
C TYR A 159 23.26 -15.28 45.80
N SER A 160 22.41 -14.39 46.30
CA SER A 160 22.88 -13.24 47.08
C SER A 160 23.28 -13.71 48.47
N LEU A 161 24.40 -13.21 48.98
CA LEU A 161 24.96 -13.58 50.30
C LEU A 161 24.17 -12.99 51.48
N VAL A 162 23.27 -12.02 51.24
CA VAL A 162 22.64 -11.20 52.29
C VAL A 162 21.10 -11.37 52.31
N THR A 163 20.59 -12.53 51.90
CA THR A 163 19.16 -12.87 52.06
C THR A 163 19.00 -14.00 53.06
#